data_AF-A0A2D3VMV9-F1
#
_entry.id   AF-A0A2D3VMV9-F1
#
_cell.length_a   1.000
_cell.length_b   1.000
_cell.length_c   1.000
_cell.angle_alpha   90.00
_cell.angle_beta   90.00
_cell.angle_gamma   90.00
#
_symmetry.space_group_name_H-M   'P 1'
#
loop_
_entity.id
_entity.type
_entity.pdbx_description
1 polymer ?
#
loop_
_entity_poly.entity_id
_entity_poly.type
_entity_poly.pdbx_seq_one_letter_code
_entity_poly.pdbx_strand_id
1 'polypeptide(L)'
;MDKAQSLEAIQNARRAHELQMKKIVAVINGEKVDNPTAVNKTQCDFGKWFYAEDGRLPKLLGALFYNELEGLHAKWHIEYVRLFEIFFQNKKQGFLSKVLGTNKVSDMDLDRAKLYYSELEATTNELLKALGVSERRLGALSESLFI
;
A
#
# COMPACT_ATOMS: atom_id res chain seq x y z
N MET A 1 -2.72 -20.89 8.26
CA MET A 1 -3.46 -19.62 8.37
C MET A 1 -4.87 -19.99 8.76
N ASP A 2 -5.24 -19.70 9.99
CA ASP A 2 -6.63 -19.86 10.44
C ASP A 2 -7.48 -18.64 10.05
N LYS A 3 -8.79 -18.73 10.31
CA LYS A 3 -9.76 -17.68 9.98
C LYS A 3 -9.45 -16.35 10.67
N ALA A 4 -9.05 -16.40 11.95
CA ALA A 4 -8.75 -15.20 12.72
C ALA A 4 -7.54 -14.46 12.13
N GLN A 5 -6.48 -15.21 11.81
CA GLN A 5 -5.29 -14.69 11.14
C GLN A 5 -5.61 -14.07 9.77
N SER A 6 -6.48 -14.70 8.97
CA SER A 6 -6.90 -14.14 7.68
C SER A 6 -7.67 -12.83 7.83
N LEU A 7 -8.59 -12.75 8.79
CA LEU A 7 -9.37 -11.53 9.05
C LEU A 7 -8.49 -10.41 9.58
N GLU A 8 -7.61 -10.72 10.53
CA GLU A 8 -6.66 -9.77 11.09
C GLU A 8 -5.74 -9.21 10.00
N ALA A 9 -5.24 -10.06 9.09
CA ALA A 9 -4.40 -9.62 7.98
C ALA A 9 -5.12 -8.62 7.06
N ILE A 10 -6.40 -8.85 6.73
CA ILE A 10 -7.20 -7.91 5.93
C ILE A 10 -7.42 -6.59 6.68
N GLN A 11 -7.75 -6.65 7.97
CA GLN A 11 -7.96 -5.45 8.79
C GLN A 11 -6.67 -4.63 8.96
N ASN A 12 -5.54 -5.31 9.18
CA ASN A 12 -4.22 -4.71 9.23
C ASN A 12 -3.87 -4.05 7.89
N ALA A 13 -4.18 -4.72 6.76
CA ALA A 13 -3.96 -4.15 5.43
C ALA A 13 -4.73 -2.86 5.23
N ARG A 14 -6.02 -2.81 5.60
CA ARG A 14 -6.83 -1.58 5.50
C ARG A 14 -6.20 -0.43 6.29
N ARG A 15 -5.90 -0.67 7.56
CA ARG A 15 -5.26 0.31 8.44
C ARG A 15 -3.91 0.79 7.90
N ALA A 16 -3.11 -0.13 7.35
CA ALA A 16 -1.78 0.20 6.80
C ALA A 16 -1.87 1.09 5.56
N HIS A 17 -2.77 0.79 4.62
CA HIS A 17 -2.94 1.62 3.40
C HIS A 17 -3.54 2.99 3.74
N GLU A 18 -4.54 3.06 4.63
CA GLU A 18 -5.08 4.33 5.13
C GLU A 18 -4.01 5.19 5.82
N LEU A 19 -3.20 4.56 6.69
CA LEU A 19 -2.10 5.25 7.36
C LEU A 19 -1.06 5.76 6.36
N GLN A 20 -0.75 4.98 5.33
CA GLN A 20 0.20 5.40 4.30
C GLN A 20 -0.34 6.59 3.48
N MET A 21 -1.64 6.65 3.20
CA MET A 21 -2.23 7.84 2.57
C MET A 21 -2.10 9.09 3.44
N LYS A 22 -2.33 8.97 4.75
CA LYS A 22 -2.13 10.08 5.71
C LYS A 22 -0.67 10.54 5.75
N LYS A 23 0.26 9.59 5.72
CA LYS A 23 1.71 9.87 5.62
C LYS A 23 2.05 10.63 4.34
N ILE A 24 1.43 10.28 3.20
CA ILE A 24 1.65 10.99 1.93
C ILE A 24 1.15 12.43 2.02
N VAL A 25 -0.03 12.67 2.60
CA VAL A 25 -0.55 14.04 2.82
C VAL A 25 0.41 14.84 3.70
N ALA A 26 0.91 14.25 4.79
CA ALA A 26 1.86 14.89 5.69
C ALA A 26 3.14 15.33 4.96
N VAL A 27 3.75 14.47 4.13
CA VAL A 27 4.96 14.85 3.37
C VAL A 27 4.68 15.86 2.27
N ILE A 28 3.50 15.84 1.64
CA ILE A 28 3.08 16.89 0.70
C ILE A 28 3.00 18.26 1.41
N ASN A 29 2.57 18.27 2.68
CA ASN A 29 2.52 19.47 3.51
C ASN A 29 3.87 19.86 4.14
N GLY A 30 4.94 19.14 3.83
CA GLY A 30 6.29 19.42 4.32
C GLY A 30 6.60 18.85 5.71
N GLU A 31 5.76 17.96 6.22
CA GLU A 31 6.02 17.25 7.49
C GLU A 31 7.01 16.11 7.26
N LYS A 32 7.82 15.82 8.30
CA LYS A 32 8.72 14.66 8.28
C LYS A 32 7.93 13.40 8.65
N VAL A 33 8.08 12.37 7.85
CA VAL A 33 7.47 11.05 8.09
C VAL A 33 8.56 9.98 8.09
N ASP A 34 8.50 9.10 9.08
CA ASP A 34 9.36 7.93 9.17
C ASP A 34 8.60 6.64 8.77
N ASN A 35 9.35 5.61 8.40
CA ASN A 35 8.85 4.26 8.09
C ASN A 35 7.70 4.24 7.06
N PRO A 36 7.92 4.71 5.83
CA PRO A 36 6.94 4.55 4.75
C PRO A 36 6.72 3.07 4.41
N THR A 37 5.54 2.72 3.90
CA THR A 37 5.25 1.37 3.39
C THR A 37 6.28 0.96 2.33
N ALA A 38 6.66 -0.32 2.31
CA ALA A 38 7.59 -0.85 1.32
C ALA A 38 7.07 -0.64 -0.10
N VAL A 39 7.94 -0.22 -1.03
CA VAL A 39 7.54 -0.01 -2.44
C VAL A 39 7.19 -1.29 -3.17
N ASN A 40 7.87 -2.40 -2.85
CA ASN A 40 7.59 -3.69 -3.45
C ASN A 40 6.32 -4.29 -2.83
N LYS A 41 5.32 -4.59 -3.69
CA LYS A 41 4.04 -5.17 -3.30
C LYS A 41 4.14 -6.48 -2.52
N THR A 42 5.22 -7.25 -2.66
CA THR A 42 5.40 -8.51 -1.89
C THR A 42 6.11 -8.31 -0.56
N GLN A 43 6.63 -7.10 -0.30
CA GLN A 43 7.40 -6.78 0.89
C GLN A 43 6.61 -5.97 1.92
N CYS A 44 5.44 -5.44 1.56
CA CYS A 44 4.49 -4.93 2.55
C CYS A 44 3.88 -6.09 3.35
N ASP A 45 3.43 -5.85 4.58
CA ASP A 45 2.93 -6.92 5.46
C ASP A 45 1.72 -7.64 4.87
N PHE A 46 0.83 -6.89 4.20
CA PHE A 46 -0.26 -7.48 3.43
C PHE A 46 0.27 -8.35 2.28
N GLY A 47 1.28 -7.90 1.55
CA GLY A 47 1.90 -8.63 0.45
C GLY A 47 2.53 -9.94 0.87
N LYS A 48 3.29 -9.93 1.97
CA LYS A 48 3.89 -11.15 2.54
C LYS A 48 2.83 -12.21 2.86
N TRP A 49 1.68 -11.77 3.35
CA TRP A 49 0.53 -12.63 3.63
C TRP A 49 -0.21 -13.06 2.36
N PHE A 50 -0.50 -12.11 1.46
CA PHE A 50 -1.35 -12.28 0.29
C PHE A 50 -0.69 -13.14 -0.80
N TYR A 51 0.63 -13.01 -0.96
CA TYR A 51 1.43 -13.75 -1.94
C TYR A 51 2.13 -14.98 -1.34
N ALA A 52 1.77 -15.40 -0.12
CA ALA A 52 2.32 -16.60 0.47
C ALA A 52 2.02 -17.84 -0.39
N GLU A 53 2.97 -18.75 -0.53
CA GLU A 53 2.89 -19.93 -1.42
C GLU A 53 1.97 -21.05 -0.90
N ASP A 54 0.92 -20.73 -0.12
CA ASP A 54 -0.01 -21.73 0.40
C ASP A 54 -1.20 -22.02 -0.53
N GLY A 55 -1.42 -21.18 -1.55
CA GLY A 55 -2.45 -21.35 -2.58
C GLY A 55 -3.89 -21.36 -2.06
N ARG A 56 -4.13 -20.98 -0.79
CA ARG A 56 -5.47 -21.07 -0.16
C ARG A 56 -6.33 -19.85 -0.45
N LEU A 57 -5.75 -18.66 -0.49
CA LEU A 57 -6.50 -17.41 -0.66
C LEU A 57 -7.37 -17.39 -1.94
N PRO A 58 -6.89 -17.84 -3.11
CA PRO A 58 -7.74 -17.93 -4.31
C PRO A 58 -8.96 -18.83 -4.12
N LYS A 59 -8.84 -19.91 -3.33
CA LYS A 59 -9.96 -20.81 -3.03
C LYS A 59 -10.96 -20.18 -2.06
N LEU A 60 -10.47 -19.52 -1.01
CA LEU A 60 -11.31 -18.90 0.02
C LEU A 60 -12.07 -17.68 -0.51
N LEU A 61 -11.41 -16.83 -1.30
CA LEU A 61 -11.99 -15.61 -1.84
C LEU A 61 -12.77 -15.84 -3.14
N GLY A 62 -12.44 -16.91 -3.86
CA GLY A 62 -12.83 -17.17 -5.24
C GLY A 62 -11.81 -16.54 -6.21
N ALA A 63 -11.36 -17.32 -7.20
CA ALA A 63 -10.23 -16.96 -8.07
C ALA A 63 -10.42 -15.62 -8.80
N LEU A 64 -11.63 -15.33 -9.29
CA LEU A 64 -11.92 -14.07 -9.98
C LEU A 64 -11.72 -12.87 -9.05
N PHE A 65 -12.27 -12.94 -7.84
CA PHE A 65 -12.19 -11.85 -6.87
C PHE A 65 -10.77 -11.71 -6.29
N TYR A 66 -10.06 -12.83 -6.11
CA TYR A 66 -8.65 -12.82 -5.75
C TYR A 66 -7.81 -12.07 -6.78
N ASN A 67 -8.00 -12.34 -8.08
CA ASN A 67 -7.27 -11.67 -9.15
C ASN A 67 -7.59 -10.17 -9.23
N GLU A 68 -8.85 -9.77 -8.99
CA GLU A 68 -9.24 -8.36 -8.91
C GLU A 68 -8.51 -7.64 -7.76
N LEU A 69 -8.50 -8.24 -6.57
CA LEU A 69 -7.79 -7.69 -5.41
C LEU A 69 -6.27 -7.62 -5.65
N GLU A 70 -5.70 -8.64 -6.30
CA GLU A 70 -4.29 -8.69 -6.68
C GLU A 70 -3.92 -7.55 -7.64
N GLY A 71 -4.78 -7.30 -8.64
CA GLY A 71 -4.62 -6.20 -9.59
C GLY A 71 -4.70 -4.83 -8.92
N LEU A 72 -5.67 -4.62 -8.02
CA LEU A 72 -5.80 -3.36 -7.26
C LEU A 72 -4.58 -3.12 -6.37
N HIS A 73 -4.13 -4.15 -5.66
CA HIS A 73 -2.94 -4.05 -4.81
C HIS A 73 -1.67 -3.76 -5.62
N ALA A 74 -1.48 -4.42 -6.76
CA ALA A 74 -0.36 -4.15 -7.65
C ALA A 74 -0.40 -2.72 -8.21
N LYS A 75 -1.57 -2.28 -8.67
CA LYS A 75 -1.80 -0.91 -9.18
C LYS A 75 -1.47 0.13 -8.12
N TRP A 76 -1.94 -0.07 -6.89
CA TRP A 76 -1.66 0.82 -5.76
C TRP A 76 -0.15 0.99 -5.55
N HIS A 77 0.63 -0.10 -5.55
CA HIS A 77 2.09 -0.04 -5.41
C HIS A 77 2.79 0.65 -6.60
N ILE A 78 2.28 0.49 -7.82
CA ILE A 78 2.80 1.16 -9.03
C ILE A 78 2.57 2.68 -8.95
N GLU A 79 1.41 3.12 -8.48
CA GLU A 79 1.12 4.55 -8.32
C GLU A 79 1.92 5.14 -7.13
N TYR A 80 1.96 4.40 -6.02
CA TYR A 80 2.68 4.78 -4.82
C TYR A 80 4.19 5.00 -5.05
N VAL A 81 4.84 4.21 -5.91
CA VAL A 81 6.28 4.35 -6.16
C VAL A 81 6.65 5.75 -6.67
N ARG A 82 5.77 6.39 -7.46
CA ARG A 82 6.00 7.74 -8.01
C ARG A 82 6.08 8.79 -6.89
N LEU A 83 5.21 8.66 -5.90
CA LEU A 83 5.22 9.51 -4.71
C LEU A 83 6.40 9.15 -3.79
N PHE A 84 6.75 7.87 -3.71
CA PHE A 84 7.91 7.40 -2.97
C PHE A 84 9.21 8.05 -3.46
N GLU A 85 9.41 8.12 -4.78
CA GLU A 85 10.59 8.72 -5.41
C GLU A 85 10.72 10.22 -5.14
N ILE A 86 9.59 10.93 -5.02
CA ILE A 86 9.59 12.37 -4.74
C ILE A 86 9.97 12.66 -3.28
N PHE A 87 9.37 11.93 -2.33
CA PHE A 87 9.43 12.30 -0.91
C PHE A 87 10.34 11.43 -0.04
N PHE A 88 10.57 10.17 -0.42
CA PHE A 88 11.19 9.16 0.45
C PHE A 88 12.47 8.56 -0.10
N GLN A 89 12.73 8.66 -1.41
CA GLN A 89 14.06 8.37 -1.93
C GLN A 89 15.03 9.48 -1.50
N ASN A 90 16.03 9.09 -0.71
CA ASN A 90 17.23 9.89 -0.54
C ASN A 90 17.86 10.09 -1.92
N LYS A 91 17.64 11.24 -2.57
CA LYS A 91 18.45 11.67 -3.70
C LYS A 91 19.89 11.59 -3.22
N LYS A 92 20.64 10.60 -3.72
CA LYS A 92 22.01 10.30 -3.28
C LYS A 92 22.75 11.61 -3.08
N GLN A 93 23.20 11.85 -1.84
CA GLN A 93 24.16 12.89 -1.54
C GLN A 93 25.40 12.62 -2.40
N GLY A 94 25.50 13.29 -3.54
CA GLY A 94 26.77 13.44 -4.25
C GLY A 94 27.75 14.17 -3.32
N PHE A 95 29.04 13.91 -3.52
CA PHE A 95 30.18 14.48 -2.77
C PHE A 95 30.25 16.03 -2.77
N LEU A 96 29.28 16.74 -3.36
CA LEU A 96 29.13 18.19 -3.40
C LEU A 96 28.00 18.73 -2.50
N SER A 97 27.33 17.88 -1.72
CA SER A 97 26.14 18.23 -0.91
C SER A 97 26.40 19.13 0.32
N LYS A 98 27.63 19.62 0.53
CA LYS A 98 27.96 20.48 1.69
C LYS A 98 27.63 21.96 1.52
N VAL A 99 27.16 22.42 0.35
CA VAL A 99 27.05 23.88 0.06
C VAL A 99 25.65 24.38 -0.32
N LEU A 100 24.65 23.51 -0.53
CA LEU A 100 23.28 23.97 -0.84
C LEU A 100 22.27 23.36 0.13
N GLY A 101 21.51 24.24 0.79
CA GLY A 101 20.64 23.97 1.91
C GLY A 101 19.60 22.88 1.67
N THR A 102 19.12 22.34 2.80
CA THR A 102 17.92 21.52 2.99
C THR A 102 17.30 20.97 1.70
N ASN A 103 17.36 19.64 1.50
CA ASN A 103 16.66 18.88 0.45
C ASN A 103 15.15 19.21 0.39
N LYS A 104 14.78 20.39 -0.09
CA LYS A 104 13.40 20.81 -0.30
C LYS A 104 12.96 20.22 -1.64
N VAL A 105 11.80 19.59 -1.62
CA VAL A 105 11.08 19.17 -2.82
C VAL A 105 10.81 20.42 -3.67
N SER A 106 11.02 20.35 -4.98
CA SER A 106 10.79 21.50 -5.86
C SER A 106 9.29 21.76 -6.04
N ASP A 107 8.88 22.98 -6.35
CA ASP A 107 7.46 23.31 -6.60
C ASP A 107 6.87 22.44 -7.73
N MET A 108 7.66 22.16 -8.76
CA MET A 108 7.29 21.26 -9.86
C MET A 108 7.16 19.79 -9.43
N ASP A 109 7.98 19.32 -8.48
CA ASP A 109 7.80 18.00 -7.85
C ASP A 109 6.53 17.98 -6.98
N LEU A 110 6.21 19.06 -6.26
CA LEU A 110 5.00 19.17 -5.44
C LEU A 110 3.72 19.15 -6.28
N ASP A 111 3.70 19.84 -7.42
CA ASP A 111 2.54 19.82 -8.30
C ASP A 111 2.32 18.45 -8.95
N ARG A 112 3.40 17.76 -9.34
CA ARG A 112 3.32 16.35 -9.77
C ARG A 112 2.83 15.43 -8.65
N ALA A 113 3.31 15.64 -7.43
CA ALA A 113 2.87 14.87 -6.27
C ALA A 113 1.37 15.02 -6.01
N LYS A 114 0.79 16.22 -6.14
CA LYS A 114 -0.66 16.41 -5.99
C LYS A 114 -1.45 15.62 -7.04
N LEU A 115 -0.97 15.60 -8.28
CA LEU A 115 -1.59 14.81 -9.35
C LEU A 115 -1.51 13.30 -9.05
N TYR A 116 -0.31 12.79 -8.76
CA TYR A 116 -0.12 11.38 -8.42
C TYR A 116 -0.88 10.95 -7.17
N TYR A 117 -1.04 11.86 -6.20
CA TYR A 117 -1.86 11.62 -5.02
C TYR A 117 -3.33 11.40 -5.38
N SER A 118 -3.89 12.20 -6.28
CA SER A 118 -5.28 12.03 -6.73
C SER A 118 -5.50 10.68 -7.42
N GLU A 119 -4.55 10.21 -8.23
CA GLU A 119 -4.61 8.87 -8.85
C GLU A 119 -4.57 7.78 -7.78
N LEU A 120 -3.59 7.87 -6.87
CA LEU A 120 -3.42 6.90 -5.78
C LEU A 120 -4.63 6.87 -4.83
N GLU A 121 -5.26 8.01 -4.56
CA GLU A 121 -6.45 8.11 -3.72
C GLU A 121 -7.63 7.34 -4.34
N ALA A 122 -7.87 7.49 -5.63
CA ALA A 122 -8.90 6.74 -6.34
C ALA A 122 -8.65 5.22 -6.22
N THR A 123 -7.44 4.76 -6.52
CA THR A 123 -7.07 3.34 -6.37
C THR A 123 -7.12 2.86 -4.92
N THR A 124 -6.78 3.71 -3.95
CA THR A 124 -6.89 3.38 -2.52
C THR A 124 -8.33 3.13 -2.12
N ASN A 125 -9.26 3.98 -2.57
CA ASN A 125 -10.69 3.80 -2.28
C ASN A 125 -11.24 2.48 -2.86
N GLU A 126 -10.83 2.13 -4.08
CA GLU A 126 -11.18 0.85 -4.70
C GLU A 126 -10.59 -0.34 -3.93
N LEU A 127 -9.30 -0.26 -3.57
CA LEU A 127 -8.61 -1.30 -2.80
C LEU A 127 -9.24 -1.50 -1.41
N LEU A 128 -9.55 -0.42 -0.67
CA LEU A 128 -10.19 -0.50 0.64
C LEU A 128 -11.59 -1.11 0.55
N LYS A 129 -12.34 -0.81 -0.50
CA LYS A 129 -13.64 -1.43 -0.77
C LYS A 129 -13.49 -2.94 -1.03
N ALA A 130 -12.52 -3.34 -1.87
CA ALA A 130 -12.22 -4.74 -2.14
C ALA A 130 -11.78 -5.48 -0.87
N LEU A 131 -10.88 -4.91 -0.07
CA LEU A 131 -10.50 -5.46 1.24
C LEU A 131 -11.69 -5.63 2.18
N GLY A 132 -12.62 -4.67 2.21
CA GLY A 132 -13.86 -4.80 2.99
C GLY A 132 -14.79 -5.91 2.49
N VAL A 133 -14.81 -6.18 1.18
CA VAL A 133 -15.52 -7.34 0.62
C VAL A 133 -14.80 -8.64 1.02
N SER A 134 -13.47 -8.69 0.97
CA SER A 134 -12.68 -9.84 1.42
C SER A 134 -12.96 -10.19 2.87
N GLU A 135 -12.97 -9.19 3.74
CA GLU A 135 -13.27 -9.33 5.17
C GLU A 135 -14.64 -9.98 5.40
N ARG A 136 -15.68 -9.49 4.71
CA ARG A 136 -17.04 -10.07 4.81
C ARG A 136 -17.10 -11.50 4.26
N ARG A 137 -16.44 -11.77 3.13
CA ARG A 137 -16.38 -13.11 2.52
C ARG A 137 -15.74 -14.10 3.48
N LEU A 138 -14.52 -13.81 3.94
CA LEU A 138 -13.77 -14.66 4.88
C LEU A 138 -14.53 -14.82 6.20
N GLY A 139 -15.17 -13.75 6.69
CA GLY A 139 -15.96 -13.76 7.91
C GLY A 139 -17.18 -14.69 7.84
N ALA A 140 -17.77 -14.86 6.67
CA ALA A 140 -18.93 -15.73 6.45
C ALA A 140 -18.58 -17.22 6.30
N LEU A 141 -17.31 -17.56 6.04
CA LEU A 141 -16.86 -18.95 5.89
C LEU A 141 -16.78 -19.68 7.25
N SER A 142 -17.00 -20.98 7.27
CA SER A 142 -16.75 -21.80 8.48
C SER A 142 -15.26 -21.96 8.75
N GLU A 143 -14.87 -22.12 10.02
CA GLU A 143 -13.46 -22.34 10.40
C GLU A 143 -12.85 -23.58 9.72
N SER A 144 -13.67 -24.60 9.46
CA SER A 144 -13.27 -25.84 8.79
C SER A 144 -12.69 -25.64 7.38
N LEU A 145 -12.95 -24.50 6.73
CA LEU A 145 -12.42 -24.17 5.41
C LEU A 145 -10.99 -23.62 5.46
N PHE A 146 -10.47 -23.29 6.65
CA PHE A 146 -9.13 -22.70 6.85
C PHE A 146 -8.09 -23.74 7.31
N ILE A 147 -8.52 -24.97 7.62
CA ILE A 147 -7.69 -26.09 8.07
C ILE A 147 -6.88 -26.66 6.90
#